data_AF-A0ABD7YQG5-F1
#
_entry.id   AF-A0ABD7YQG5-F1
#
_cell.length_a   1.000
_cell.length_b   1.000
_cell.length_c   1.000
_cell.angle_alpha   90.00
_cell.angle_beta   90.00
_cell.angle_gamma   90.00
#
_symmetry.space_group_name_H-M   'P 1'
#
loop_
_entity.id
_entity.type
_entity.pdbx_description
1 polymer ?
#
loop_
_entity_poly.entity_id
_entity_poly.type
_entity_poly.pdbx_seq_one_letter_code
_entity_poly.pdbx_strand_id
1 'polypeptide(L)'
;MEKFEFRTIYFWGHTSFSAVSVAFFLSLLSAQPPTINALSIKFASVFFCISVILNASLSLFLALFGNIKGYVNRIYYTLYPWNDLGSLPAISIYSFMFGMISLFSYYSYLYAFTAVITIFYTGNRIQSQVNKANADAFEKAQDTE
;
A
#
# COMPACT_ATOMS: atom_id res chain seq x y z
N MET A 1 -6.54 -17.84 -4.82
CA MET A 1 -5.81 -17.47 -3.59
C MET A 1 -6.54 -18.09 -2.42
N GLU A 2 -5.90 -18.99 -1.69
CA GLU A 2 -6.51 -19.52 -0.47
C GLU A 2 -6.73 -18.37 0.53
N LYS A 3 -7.78 -18.44 1.34
CA LYS A 3 -8.12 -17.35 2.30
C LYS A 3 -6.97 -17.02 3.25
N PHE A 4 -6.16 -18.03 3.55
CA PHE A 4 -4.96 -17.89 4.37
C PHE A 4 -3.90 -17.00 3.71
N GLU A 5 -3.75 -17.10 2.39
CA GLU A 5 -2.78 -16.31 1.62
C GLU A 5 -3.18 -14.84 1.56
N PHE A 6 -4.45 -14.53 1.26
CA PHE A 6 -4.92 -13.14 1.20
C PHE A 6 -4.72 -12.41 2.52
N ARG A 7 -5.25 -12.96 3.62
CA ARG A 7 -5.14 -12.35 4.94
C ARG A 7 -3.67 -12.11 5.31
N THR A 8 -2.83 -13.11 5.06
CA THR A 8 -1.40 -13.05 5.41
C THR A 8 -0.67 -11.98 4.60
N ILE A 9 -0.90 -11.91 3.29
CA ILE A 9 -0.26 -10.91 2.41
C ILE A 9 -0.66 -9.49 2.83
N TYR A 10 -1.95 -9.21 2.99
CA TYR A 10 -2.41 -7.87 3.36
C TYR A 10 -2.01 -7.50 4.79
N PHE A 11 -2.03 -8.46 5.72
CA PHE A 11 -1.53 -8.24 7.07
C PHE A 11 -0.06 -7.80 7.04
N TRP A 12 0.80 -8.57 6.37
CA TRP A 12 2.22 -8.25 6.25
C TRP A 12 2.47 -6.93 5.51
N GLY A 13 1.71 -6.65 4.44
CA GLY A 13 1.81 -5.40 3.70
C GLY A 13 1.53 -4.19 4.59
N HIS A 14 0.39 -4.19 5.28
CA HIS A 14 0.00 -3.10 6.17
C HIS A 14 0.95 -2.98 7.37
N THR A 15 1.35 -4.08 8.00
CA THR A 15 2.33 -4.03 9.11
C THR A 15 3.67 -3.47 8.64
N SER A 16 4.15 -3.84 7.45
CA SER A 16 5.41 -3.33 6.91
C SER A 16 5.34 -1.83 6.61
N PHE A 17 4.26 -1.35 5.99
CA PHE A 17 4.07 0.08 5.71
C PHE A 17 3.98 0.91 6.99
N SER A 18 3.29 0.38 8.01
CA SER A 18 3.27 1.01 9.34
C SER A 18 4.67 1.07 9.96
N ALA A 19 5.41 -0.05 9.94
CA ALA A 19 6.76 -0.12 10.50
C ALA A 19 7.74 0.86 9.84
N VAL A 20 7.73 0.95 8.50
CA VAL A 20 8.58 1.90 7.76
C VAL A 20 8.21 3.34 8.11
N SER A 21 6.91 3.63 8.22
CA SER A 21 6.45 4.97 8.57
C SER A 21 6.82 5.37 10.01
N VAL A 22 6.79 4.42 10.96
CA VAL A 22 7.32 4.62 12.32
C VAL A 22 8.84 4.84 12.29
N ALA A 23 9.58 4.03 11.53
CA ALA A 23 11.02 4.18 11.38
C ALA A 23 11.42 5.55 10.84
N PHE A 24 10.63 6.11 9.91
CA PHE A 24 10.80 7.49 9.45
C PHE A 24 10.71 8.50 10.61
N PHE A 25 9.68 8.43 11.46
CA PHE A 25 9.55 9.36 12.60
C PHE A 25 10.66 9.17 13.64
N LEU A 26 11.07 7.93 13.89
CA LEU A 26 12.22 7.65 14.77
C LEU A 26 13.52 8.26 14.20
N SER A 27 13.72 8.20 12.88
CA SER A 27 14.87 8.83 12.24
C SER A 27 14.88 10.36 12.39
N LEU A 28 13.70 11.00 12.34
CA LEU A 28 13.56 12.45 12.51
C LEU A 28 13.95 12.95 13.90
N LEU A 29 13.86 12.12 14.95
CA LEU A 29 14.29 12.50 16.30
C LEU A 29 15.79 12.81 16.38
N SER A 30 16.58 12.22 15.48
CA SER A 30 18.03 12.43 15.38
C SER A 30 18.45 13.38 14.24
N ALA A 31 17.48 13.88 13.47
CA ALA A 31 17.77 14.67 12.28
C ALA A 31 18.18 16.10 12.64
N GLN A 32 19.04 16.70 11.81
CA GLN A 32 19.44 18.09 11.98
C GLN A 32 18.27 19.03 11.65
N PRO A 33 18.21 20.25 12.25
CA PRO A 33 17.15 21.22 11.98
C PRO A 33 16.90 21.55 10.49
N PRO A 34 17.92 21.62 9.60
CA PRO A 34 17.70 21.84 8.18
C PRO A 34 16.89 20.73 7.51
N THR A 35 17.09 19.47 7.91
CA THR A 35 16.34 18.31 7.40
C THR A 35 14.88 18.37 7.85
N ILE A 36 14.64 18.64 9.13
CA ILE A 36 13.28 18.72 9.70
C ILE A 36 12.48 19.86 9.04
N ASN A 37 13.15 20.97 8.71
CA ASN A 37 12.50 22.13 8.12
C ASN A 37 12.23 22.02 6.61
N ALA A 38 12.82 21.03 5.93
CA ALA A 38 12.65 20.84 4.50
C ALA A 38 11.20 20.54 4.13
N LEU A 39 10.70 21.20 3.07
CA LEU A 39 9.30 21.08 2.63
C LEU A 39 8.90 19.64 2.30
N SER A 40 9.77 18.91 1.61
CA SER A 40 9.58 17.51 1.25
C SER A 40 9.45 16.60 2.48
N ILE A 41 10.25 16.85 3.54
CA ILE A 41 10.16 16.13 4.81
C ILE A 41 8.87 16.47 5.57
N LYS A 42 8.40 17.72 5.52
CA LYS A 42 7.09 18.10 6.09
C LYS A 42 5.94 17.36 5.39
N PHE A 43 5.93 17.31 4.06
CA PHE A 43 4.93 16.54 3.33
C PHE A 43 5.03 15.04 3.61
N ALA A 44 6.25 14.47 3.61
CA ALA A 44 6.47 13.09 3.98
C ALA A 44 5.92 12.79 5.38
N SER A 45 6.11 13.70 6.34
CA SER A 45 5.61 13.55 7.70
C SER A 45 4.08 13.51 7.77
N VAL A 46 3.37 14.37 7.03
CA VAL A 46 1.90 14.34 6.97
C VAL A 46 1.41 13.00 6.43
N PHE A 47 1.97 12.57 5.30
CA PHE A 47 1.56 11.34 4.63
C PHE A 47 1.92 10.08 5.44
N PHE A 48 3.11 10.01 6.02
CA PHE A 48 3.49 8.90 6.88
C PHE A 48 2.70 8.87 8.18
N CYS A 49 2.28 10.02 8.74
CA CYS A 49 1.39 10.03 9.90
C CYS A 49 0.05 9.34 9.60
N ILE A 50 -0.59 9.73 8.49
CA ILE A 50 -1.83 9.11 8.02
C ILE A 50 -1.59 7.61 7.73
N SER A 51 -0.48 7.31 7.06
CA SER A 51 -0.11 5.94 6.71
C SER A 51 0.07 5.04 7.95
N VAL A 52 0.81 5.46 8.98
CA VAL A 52 0.98 4.68 10.22
C VAL A 52 -0.38 4.33 10.79
N ILE A 53 -1.24 5.33 11.02
CA ILE A 53 -2.51 5.15 11.71
C ILE A 53 -3.40 4.19 10.93
N LEU A 54 -3.57 4.40 9.62
CA LEU A 54 -4.45 3.57 8.80
C LEU A 54 -3.89 2.16 8.61
N ASN A 55 -2.61 2.01 8.29
CA ASN A 55 -2.00 0.70 8.08
C ASN A 55 -1.92 -0.12 9.38
N ALA A 56 -1.59 0.52 10.51
CA ALA A 56 -1.65 -0.15 11.81
C ALA A 56 -3.07 -0.63 12.12
N SER A 57 -4.08 0.23 11.94
CA SER A 57 -5.49 -0.10 12.18
C SER A 57 -5.99 -1.24 11.29
N LEU A 58 -5.63 -1.24 10.00
CA LEU A 58 -5.96 -2.30 9.06
C LEU A 58 -5.26 -3.62 9.37
N SER A 59 -3.98 -3.57 9.76
CA SER A 59 -3.25 -4.77 10.18
C SER A 59 -3.86 -5.37 11.45
N LEU A 60 -4.23 -4.54 12.43
CA LEU A 60 -4.92 -4.97 13.64
C LEU A 60 -6.30 -5.56 13.32
N PHE A 61 -7.06 -4.91 12.44
CA PHE A 61 -8.33 -5.44 11.95
C PHE A 61 -8.17 -6.82 11.30
N LEU A 62 -7.16 -7.02 10.46
CA LEU A 62 -6.90 -8.31 9.83
C LEU A 62 -6.43 -9.37 10.83
N ALA A 63 -5.67 -8.98 11.87
CA ALA A 63 -5.29 -9.89 12.94
C ALA A 63 -6.48 -10.37 13.78
N LEU A 64 -7.39 -9.45 14.13
CA LEU A 64 -8.54 -9.75 15.00
C LEU A 64 -9.73 -10.36 14.25
N PHE A 65 -10.01 -9.87 13.04
CA PHE A 65 -11.24 -10.19 12.31
C PHE A 65 -11.00 -10.80 10.92
N GLY A 66 -9.75 -11.04 10.52
CA GLY A 66 -9.40 -11.54 9.19
C GLY A 66 -9.94 -12.93 8.84
N ASN A 67 -10.47 -13.68 9.82
CA ASN A 67 -11.13 -14.96 9.61
C ASN A 67 -12.63 -14.83 9.27
N ILE A 68 -13.23 -13.66 9.53
CA ILE A 68 -14.66 -13.43 9.38
C ILE A 68 -14.93 -12.78 8.02
N LYS A 69 -15.37 -13.58 7.05
CA LYS A 69 -15.60 -13.14 5.66
C LYS A 69 -16.45 -11.87 5.55
N GLY A 70 -17.51 -11.75 6.36
CA GLY A 70 -18.42 -10.59 6.29
C GLY A 70 -17.73 -9.27 6.62
N TYR A 71 -16.80 -9.28 7.59
CA TYR A 71 -16.05 -8.08 7.94
C TYR A 71 -14.96 -7.79 6.91
N VAL A 72 -14.22 -8.81 6.46
CA VAL A 72 -13.16 -8.64 5.46
C VAL A 72 -13.74 -8.13 4.14
N ASN A 73 -14.82 -8.71 3.64
CA ASN A 73 -15.46 -8.28 2.38
C ASN A 73 -16.03 -6.86 2.45
N ARG A 74 -16.31 -6.32 3.65
CA ARG A 74 -16.81 -4.94 3.80
C ARG A 74 -15.71 -3.90 3.62
N ILE A 75 -14.47 -4.23 4.00
CA ILE A 75 -13.32 -3.33 3.91
C ILE A 75 -12.51 -3.60 2.63
N TYR A 76 -12.31 -4.87 2.31
CA TYR A 76 -11.63 -5.38 1.12
C TYR A 76 -12.67 -5.96 0.15
N TYR A 77 -13.58 -5.10 -0.31
CA TYR A 77 -14.62 -5.52 -1.24
C TYR A 77 -14.06 -5.87 -2.62
N THR A 78 -12.92 -5.27 -2.99
CA THR A 78 -12.10 -5.65 -4.13
C THR A 78 -10.87 -6.43 -3.67
N LEU A 79 -10.49 -7.44 -4.46
CA LEU A 79 -9.22 -8.14 -4.29
C LEU A 79 -8.03 -7.19 -4.48
N TYR A 80 -8.23 -6.10 -5.22
CA TYR A 80 -7.22 -5.10 -5.54
C TYR A 80 -7.70 -3.73 -5.08
N PRO A 81 -7.42 -3.37 -3.81
CA PRO A 81 -7.97 -2.15 -3.22
C PRO A 81 -7.57 -0.89 -3.99
N TRP A 82 -6.39 -0.88 -4.60
CA TRP A 82 -5.89 0.20 -5.45
C TRP A 82 -6.75 0.52 -6.68
N ASN A 83 -7.70 -0.34 -7.05
CA ASN A 83 -8.66 -0.04 -8.11
C ASN A 83 -9.83 0.83 -7.65
N ASP A 84 -10.04 0.96 -6.34
CA ASP A 84 -11.00 1.90 -5.75
C ASP A 84 -10.29 2.87 -4.81
N LEU A 85 -10.02 4.05 -5.35
CA LEU A 85 -9.36 5.15 -4.64
C LEU A 85 -10.11 5.60 -3.39
N GLY A 86 -11.43 5.34 -3.32
CA GLY A 86 -12.25 5.65 -2.14
C GLY A 86 -12.14 4.62 -1.02
N SER A 87 -11.57 3.45 -1.29
CA SER A 87 -11.47 2.38 -0.30
C SER A 87 -10.43 2.70 0.79
N LEU A 88 -10.75 2.35 2.03
CA LEU A 88 -9.87 2.60 3.16
C LEU A 88 -8.48 1.94 3.01
N PRO A 89 -8.34 0.71 2.48
CA PRO A 89 -7.04 0.14 2.19
C PRO A 89 -6.29 0.89 1.09
N ALA A 90 -6.96 1.36 0.03
CA ALA A 90 -6.31 2.18 -0.99
C ALA A 90 -5.74 3.48 -0.40
N ILE A 91 -6.52 4.21 0.37
CA ILE A 91 -6.07 5.45 1.03
C ILE A 91 -4.85 5.18 1.91
N SER A 92 -4.84 4.06 2.66
CA SER A 92 -3.70 3.68 3.49
C SER A 92 -2.42 3.39 2.69
N ILE A 93 -2.55 2.78 1.51
CA ILE A 93 -1.43 2.42 0.64
C ILE A 93 -0.94 3.68 -0.10
N TYR A 94 -1.84 4.50 -0.64
CA TYR A 94 -1.46 5.73 -1.35
C TYR A 94 -0.82 6.75 -0.42
N SER A 95 -1.32 6.90 0.81
CA SER A 95 -0.66 7.76 1.81
C SER A 95 0.77 7.28 2.10
N PHE A 96 1.02 5.98 2.21
CA PHE A 96 2.38 5.45 2.29
C PHE A 96 3.24 5.84 1.07
N MET A 97 2.70 5.63 -0.13
CA MET A 97 3.41 5.89 -1.38
C MET A 97 3.75 7.38 -1.57
N PHE A 98 2.82 8.29 -1.27
CA PHE A 98 3.07 9.73 -1.30
C PHE A 98 4.11 10.15 -0.25
N GLY A 99 4.12 9.50 0.92
CA GLY A 99 5.16 9.65 1.93
C GLY A 99 6.54 9.28 1.38
N MET A 100 6.65 8.11 0.74
CA MET A 100 7.90 7.63 0.13
C MET A 100 8.39 8.54 -1.01
N ILE A 101 7.50 8.98 -1.90
CA ILE A 101 7.84 9.90 -3.00
C ILE A 101 8.36 11.22 -2.44
N SER A 102 7.67 11.76 -1.42
CA SER A 102 8.10 12.99 -0.75
C SER A 102 9.45 12.83 -0.07
N LEU A 103 9.69 11.72 0.62
CA LEU A 103 10.99 11.39 1.23
C LEU A 103 12.10 11.29 0.17
N PHE A 104 11.88 10.61 -0.94
CA PHE A 104 12.88 10.49 -2.00
C PHE A 104 13.15 11.82 -2.69
N SER A 105 12.14 12.67 -2.84
CA SER A 105 12.32 14.01 -3.41
C SER A 105 13.24 14.91 -2.58
N TYR A 106 13.38 14.66 -1.28
CA TYR A 106 14.37 15.34 -0.44
C TYR A 106 15.81 15.03 -0.87
N TYR A 107 16.10 13.77 -1.22
CA TYR A 107 17.44 13.34 -1.60
C TYR A 107 17.75 13.56 -3.08
N SER A 108 16.79 13.28 -3.97
CA SER A 108 16.93 13.57 -5.40
C SER A 108 15.58 13.51 -6.12
N TYR A 109 15.32 14.51 -6.95
CA TYR A 109 14.18 14.50 -7.87
C TYR A 109 14.22 13.32 -8.86
N LEU A 110 15.41 12.84 -9.23
CA LEU A 110 15.55 11.63 -10.05
C LEU A 110 15.12 10.37 -9.30
N TYR A 111 15.37 10.29 -7.99
CA TYR A 111 14.87 9.19 -7.16
C TYR A 111 13.34 9.25 -7.00
N ALA A 112 12.76 10.44 -6.86
CA ALA A 112 11.31 10.60 -6.86
C ALA A 112 10.69 10.16 -8.20
N PHE A 113 11.27 10.56 -9.33
CA PHE A 113 10.78 10.20 -10.66
C PHE A 113 10.89 8.69 -10.94
N THR A 114 12.03 8.08 -10.61
CA THR A 114 12.21 6.62 -10.74
C THR A 114 11.27 5.84 -9.83
N ALA A 115 10.99 6.33 -8.62
CA ALA A 115 9.99 5.74 -7.75
C ALA A 115 8.57 5.77 -8.36
N VAL A 116 8.15 6.91 -8.94
CA VAL A 116 6.87 7.03 -9.65
C VAL A 116 6.79 6.06 -10.82
N ILE A 117 7.83 5.97 -11.65
CA ILE A 117 7.89 5.02 -12.77
C ILE A 117 7.77 3.58 -12.26
N THR A 118 8.51 3.22 -11.22
CA THR A 118 8.52 1.86 -10.66
C THR A 118 7.15 1.48 -10.13
N ILE A 119 6.49 2.40 -9.42
CA ILE A 119 5.12 2.25 -8.93
C ILE A 119 4.16 2.01 -10.09
N PHE A 120 4.19 2.87 -11.12
CA PHE A 120 3.27 2.80 -12.25
C PHE A 120 3.49 1.53 -13.08
N TYR A 121 4.76 1.17 -13.33
CA TYR A 121 5.14 -0.04 -14.02
C TYR A 121 4.67 -1.30 -13.29
N THR A 122 4.91 -1.36 -11.98
CA THR A 122 4.51 -2.51 -11.16
C THR A 122 3.00 -2.64 -11.11
N GLY A 123 2.27 -1.54 -10.91
CA GLY A 123 0.80 -1.53 -10.94
C GLY A 123 0.23 -2.04 -12.26
N ASN A 124 0.72 -1.53 -13.40
CA ASN A 124 0.30 -1.99 -14.72
C ASN A 124 0.61 -3.46 -14.97
N ARG A 125 1.78 -3.93 -14.51
CA ARG A 125 2.18 -5.32 -14.71
C ARG A 125 1.31 -6.28 -13.90
N ILE A 126 0.97 -5.92 -12.66
CA ILE A 126 0.01 -6.67 -11.84
C ILE A 126 -1.34 -6.70 -12.55
N GLN A 127 -1.88 -5.54 -12.97
CA GLN A 127 -3.17 -5.47 -13.64
C GLN A 127 -3.22 -6.31 -14.93
N SER A 128 -2.14 -6.30 -15.72
CA SER A 128 -2.02 -7.12 -16.92
C SER A 128 -2.07 -8.62 -16.60
N GLN A 129 -1.37 -9.08 -15.56
CA GLN A 129 -1.41 -10.48 -15.16
C GLN A 129 -2.77 -10.91 -14.63
N VAL A 130 -3.47 -10.03 -13.91
CA VAL A 130 -4.84 -10.27 -13.44
C VAL A 130 -5.79 -10.44 -14.62
N ASN A 131 -5.71 -9.54 -15.61
CA ASN A 131 -6.56 -9.61 -16.79
C ASN A 131 -6.32 -10.89 -17.59
N LYS A 132 -5.05 -11.33 -17.72
CA LYS A 132 -4.70 -12.61 -18.37
C LYS A 132 -5.25 -13.81 -17.61
N ALA A 133 -5.03 -13.87 -16.29
CA ALA A 133 -5.52 -14.97 -15.47
C ALA A 133 -7.05 -15.10 -15.51
N ASN A 134 -7.77 -13.98 -15.59
CA ASN A 134 -9.21 -13.98 -15.77
C ASN A 134 -9.63 -14.50 -17.16
N ALA A 135 -8.93 -14.09 -18.23
CA ALA A 135 -9.21 -14.57 -19.59
C ALA A 135 -8.98 -16.08 -19.73
N ASP A 136 -7.86 -16.59 -19.21
CA ASP A 136 -7.52 -18.02 -19.25
C ASP A 136 -8.53 -18.89 -18.47
N ALA A 137 -9.12 -18.35 -17.41
CA ALA A 137 -10.17 -19.02 -16.63
C ALA A 137 -11.50 -19.06 -17.37
N PHE A 138 -11.82 -18.02 -18.16
CA PHE A 138 -13.01 -17.98 -19.00
C PHE A 138 -12.92 -18.97 -20.18
N GLU A 139 -11.78 -19.02 -20.88
CA GLU A 139 -11.58 -19.98 -21.98
C GLU A 139 -11.69 -21.42 -21.50
N LYS A 140 -11.05 -21.79 -20.38
CA LYS A 140 -11.18 -23.12 -19.79
C LYS A 140 -12.60 -23.48 -19.40
N ALA A 141 -13.40 -22.51 -18.93
CA ALA A 141 -14.79 -22.76 -18.56
C ALA A 141 -15.68 -23.04 -19.78
N GLN A 142 -15.38 -22.43 -20.94
CA GLN A 142 -16.09 -22.71 -22.20
C GLN A 142 -15.70 -24.06 -22.82
N ASP A 143 -14.45 -24.51 -22.64
CA ASP A 143 -13.98 -25.80 -23.16
C ASP A 143 -14.48 -27.03 -22.34
N THR A 144 -15.17 -26.80 -21.21
CA THR A 144 -15.69 -27.87 -20.33
C THR A 144 -17.21 -28.09 -20.48
N GLU A 145 -17.89 -27.36 -21.37
CA GLU A 145 -19.27 -27.60 -21.82
C GLU A 145 -19.32 -28.36 -23.15
#